data_AF-A0A233VX66-F1
#
_entry.id   AF-A0A233VX66-F1
#
_cell.length_a   1.000
_cell.length_b   1.000
_cell.length_c   1.000
_cell.angle_alpha   90.00
_cell.angle_beta   90.00
_cell.angle_gamma   90.00
#
_symmetry.space_group_name_H-M   'P 1'
#
loop_
_entity.id
_entity.type
_entity.pdbx_description
1 polymer ?
#
loop_
_entity_poly.entity_id
_entity_poly.type
_entity_poly.pdbx_seq_one_letter_code
_entity_poly.pdbx_strand_id
1 'polypeptide(L)' 'MKIGDRAKIGAGAVVLHDVPSACTAVGMPAKIIRHH' A
#
# COMPACT_ATOMS: atom_id res chain seq x y z
N MET A 1 2.99 6.14 -9.75
CA MET A 1 2.40 4.94 -9.15
C MET A 1 3.39 3.80 -9.23
N LYS A 2 4.12 3.60 -8.13
CA LYS A 2 5.08 2.52 -7.90
C LYS A 2 4.69 1.77 -6.63
N ILE A 3 4.75 0.45 -6.69
CA ILE A 3 4.55 -0.44 -5.55
C ILE A 3 5.90 -1.07 -5.27
N GLY A 4 6.47 -0.78 -4.12
CA GLY A 4 7.77 -1.30 -3.72
C GLY A 4 7.76 -2.81 -3.46
N ASP A 5 8.95 -3.41 -3.48
CA ASP A 5 9.10 -4.84 -3.27
C ASP A 5 8.51 -5.29 -1.93
N ARG A 6 7.81 -6.43 -1.94
CA ARG A 6 7.10 -7.00 -0.78
C ARG A 6 6.03 -6.07 -0.17
N ALA A 7 5.62 -5.01 -0.86
CA ALA A 7 4.46 -4.23 -0.44
C ALA A 7 3.18 -5.07 -0.57
N LYS A 8 2.28 -4.92 0.39
CA LYS A 8 1.02 -5.66 0.47
C LYS A 8 -0.14 -4.68 0.29
N ILE A 9 -1.00 -4.95 -0.69
CA ILE A 9 -2.20 -4.14 -0.95
C ILE A 9 -3.42 -4.92 -0.47
N GLY A 10 -4.23 -4.32 0.40
CA GLY A 10 -5.48 -4.92 0.86
C GLY A 10 -6.49 -5.08 -0.28
N ALA A 11 -7.29 -6.15 -0.24
CA ALA A 11 -8.37 -6.33 -1.19
C ALA A 11 -9.34 -5.14 -1.15
N GLY A 12 -9.69 -4.60 -2.32
CA GLY A 12 -10.54 -3.41 -2.43
C GLY A 12 -9.86 -2.09 -2.10
N ALA A 13 -8.53 -2.06 -1.91
CA ALA A 13 -7.81 -0.81 -1.70
C ALA A 13 -7.61 -0.04 -3.01
N VAL A 14 -7.81 1.28 -2.97
CA VAL A 14 -7.52 2.17 -4.10
C VAL A 14 -6.34 3.07 -3.77
N VAL A 15 -5.23 2.77 -4.44
CA VAL A 15 -3.93 3.41 -4.21
C VAL A 15 -3.82 4.64 -5.11
N LEU A 16 -3.75 5.82 -4.50
CA LEU A 16 -3.62 7.10 -5.21
C LEU A 16 -2.18 7.65 -5.21
N HIS A 17 -1.28 7.02 -4.43
CA HIS A 17 0.11 7.45 -4.23
C HIS A 17 1.06 6.25 -4.23
N ASP A 18 2.36 6.49 -4.40
CA ASP A 18 3.36 5.42 -4.39
C ASP A 18 3.41 4.71 -3.02
N VAL A 19 3.56 3.39 -3.04
CA VAL A 19 3.61 2.55 -1.83
C VAL A 19 5.07 2.08 -1.63
N PRO A 20 5.73 2.42 -0.52
CA PRO A 20 7.09 1.99 -0.25
C PRO A 20 7.22 0.47 -0.09
N SER A 21 8.43 -0.06 -0.26
CA SER A 21 8.74 -1.48 -0.08
C SER A 21 8.41 -1.95 1.35
N ALA A 22 8.07 -3.23 1.50
CA ALA A 22 7.69 -3.87 2.76
C ALA A 22 6.54 -3.22 3.56
N CYS A 23 5.78 -2.28 2.96
CA CYS A 23 4.64 -1.63 3.60
C CYS A 23 3.32 -2.36 3.31
N THR A 24 2.32 -2.17 4.18
CA THR A 24 0.95 -2.65 3.92
C THR A 24 0.01 -1.46 3.76
N ALA A 25 -0.65 -1.35 2.61
CA ALA A 25 -1.61 -0.30 2.30
C ALA A 25 -3.03 -0.87 2.14
N VAL A 26 -4.00 -0.29 2.84
CA VAL A 26 -5.40 -0.76 2.81
C VAL A 26 -6.39 0.40 2.78
N GLY A 27 -7.62 0.14 2.32
CA GLY A 27 -8.71 1.10 2.30
C GLY A 27 -8.81 1.92 1.01
N MET A 28 -9.82 2.78 0.96
CA MET A 28 -10.12 3.62 -0.19
C MET A 28 -10.44 5.04 0.29
N PRO A 29 -9.53 6.01 0.15
CA PRO A 29 -8.18 5.89 -0.44
C PRO A 29 -7.21 5.08 0.45
N ALA A 30 -6.27 4.37 -0.18
CA ALA A 30 -5.36 3.46 0.50
C ALA A 30 -4.42 4.22 1.46
N LYS A 31 -4.37 3.77 2.72
CA LYS A 31 -3.48 4.27 3.76
C LYS A 31 -2.50 3.20 4.18
N ILE A 32 -1.27 3.59 4.47
CA ILE A 32 -0.25 2.68 4.97
C ILE A 32 -0.51 2.41 6.46
N ILE A 33 -0.71 1.14 6.82
CA ILE A 33 -1.08 0.72 8.19
C ILE A 33 0.02 -0.10 8.89
N ARG A 34 1.01 -0.60 8.15
CA ARG A 34 2.19 -1.28 8.71
C ARG A 34 3.43 -0.90 7.93
N HIS A 35 4.47 -0.56 8.68
CA HIS A 35 5.86 -0.51 8.25
C HIS A 35 6.56 -1.68 8.93
N HIS A 36 7.13 -2.59 8.13
CA HIS A 36 7.95 -3.70 8.61
C HIS A 36 9.43 -3.40 8.41
#